data_AF-A0A0Q3WVD0-F1
#
_entry.id   AF-A0A0Q3WVD0-F1
#
_cell.length_a   1.000
_cell.length_b   1.000
_cell.length_c   1.000
_cell.angle_alpha   90.00
_cell.angle_beta   90.00
_cell.angle_gamma   90.00
#
_symmetry.space_group_name_H-M   'P 1'
#
loop_
_entity.id
_entity.type
_entity.pdbx_description
1 polymer ?
#
loop_
_entity_poly.entity_id
_entity_poly.type
_entity_poly.pdbx_seq_one_letter_code
_entity_poly.pdbx_strand_id
1 'polypeptide(L)'
;MNNNFMRKVKNFLAFLLIASILTFGSYLIVYKVSFLPNGYDIEKVQKDNVSLKSFNLLGIEKNVKTLSFSGDDTWYIDEIDFEVKKQKTFLWLLFSSITISTFLLIYKLRNGLTLWKAIFESNFFAALIPLTTVIFSLHRIQMILDLSS
;
A
#
# COMPACT_ATOMS: atom_id res chain seq x y z
N MET A 1 21.21 36.77 2.87
CA MET A 1 20.80 35.42 2.44
C MET A 1 20.12 35.52 1.07
N ASN A 2 20.48 34.70 0.08
CA ASN A 2 20.01 34.86 -1.30
C ASN A 2 18.48 34.61 -1.40
N ASN A 3 17.71 35.59 -1.87
CA ASN A 3 16.24 35.52 -1.99
C ASN A 3 15.77 34.30 -2.83
N ASN A 4 16.58 33.87 -3.80
CA ASN A 4 16.26 32.71 -4.63
C ASN A 4 16.41 31.38 -3.86
N PHE A 5 17.37 31.30 -2.94
CA PHE A 5 17.54 30.15 -2.05
C PHE A 5 16.35 30.01 -1.10
N MET A 6 15.94 31.12 -0.46
CA MET A 6 14.80 31.13 0.46
C MET A 6 13.50 30.67 -0.23
N ARG A 7 13.27 31.10 -1.48
CA ARG A 7 12.10 30.65 -2.26
C ARG A 7 12.12 29.15 -2.54
N LYS A 8 13.28 28.58 -2.92
CA LYS A 8 13.40 27.13 -3.13
C LYS A 8 13.13 26.35 -1.86
N VAL A 9 13.66 26.80 -0.72
CA VAL A 9 13.42 26.18 0.59
C VAL A 9 11.93 26.20 0.94
N LYS A 10 11.26 27.34 0.79
CA LYS A 10 9.81 27.45 1.03
C LYS A 10 9.00 26.50 0.17
N ASN A 11 9.31 26.41 -1.13
CA ASN A 11 8.62 25.50 -2.04
C ASN A 11 8.84 24.03 -1.67
N PHE A 12 10.07 23.67 -1.27
CA PHE A 12 10.39 22.32 -0.82
C PHE A 12 9.67 21.95 0.47
N LEU A 13 9.64 22.86 1.46
CA LEU A 13 8.90 22.66 2.70
C LEU A 13 7.38 22.54 2.47
N ALA A 14 6.82 23.35 1.58
CA ALA A 14 5.42 23.24 1.19
C ALA A 14 5.12 21.90 0.53
N PHE A 15 5.98 21.43 -0.36
CA PHE A 15 5.87 20.09 -0.95
C PHE A 15 5.94 18.99 0.10
N LEU A 16 6.90 19.05 1.02
CA LEU A 16 7.02 18.07 2.11
C LEU A 16 5.76 18.02 2.97
N LEU A 17 5.20 19.18 3.34
CA LEU A 17 3.97 19.24 4.12
C LEU A 17 2.80 18.54 3.40
N ILE A 18 2.62 18.82 2.11
CA ILE A 18 1.58 18.18 1.29
C ILE A 18 1.84 16.67 1.18
N ALA A 19 3.06 16.26 0.90
CA ALA A 19 3.44 14.84 0.82
C ALA A 19 3.18 14.11 2.14
N SER A 20 3.48 14.73 3.29
CA SER A 20 3.18 14.18 4.62
C SER A 20 1.68 14.00 4.83
N ILE A 21 0.85 14.98 4.44
CA ILE A 21 -0.61 14.89 4.53
C ILE A 21 -1.14 13.74 3.67
N LEU A 22 -0.68 13.63 2.42
CA LEU A 22 -1.10 12.56 1.50
C LEU A 22 -0.68 11.17 1.98
N THR A 23 0.54 11.07 2.53
CA THR A 23 1.06 9.83 3.12
C THR A 23 0.26 9.42 4.35
N PHE A 24 -0.08 10.38 5.22
CA PHE A 24 -0.91 10.14 6.39
C PHE A 24 -2.35 9.76 6.01
N GLY A 25 -2.94 10.45 5.02
CA GLY A 25 -4.25 10.08 4.49
C GLY A 25 -4.26 8.66 3.94
N SER A 26 -3.21 8.27 3.22
CA SER A 26 -3.05 6.89 2.72
C SER A 26 -2.93 5.88 3.85
N TYR A 27 -2.24 6.23 4.95
CA TYR A 27 -2.15 5.37 6.14
C TYR A 27 -3.53 5.14 6.75
N LEU A 28 -4.35 6.19 6.90
CA LEU A 28 -5.70 6.06 7.43
C LEU A 28 -6.59 5.18 6.55
N ILE A 29 -6.50 5.32 5.23
CA ILE A 29 -7.24 4.49 4.27
C ILE A 29 -6.93 3.00 4.47
N VAL A 30 -5.64 2.64 4.61
CA VAL A 30 -5.23 1.23 4.71
C VAL A 30 -5.44 0.65 6.10
N TYR A 31 -5.09 1.38 7.16
CA TYR A 31 -5.04 0.83 8.52
C TYR A 31 -6.26 1.17 9.39
N LYS A 32 -7.01 2.23 9.07
CA LYS A 32 -8.21 2.62 9.83
C LYS A 32 -9.49 2.30 9.10
N VAL A 33 -9.55 2.55 7.79
CA VAL A 33 -10.71 2.21 6.96
C VAL A 33 -10.63 0.75 6.47
N SER A 34 -9.46 0.10 6.60
CA SER A 34 -9.21 -1.26 6.09
C SER A 34 -9.55 -1.40 4.61
N PHE A 35 -9.27 -0.36 3.81
CA PHE A 35 -9.43 -0.44 2.36
C PHE A 35 -8.27 -1.24 1.76
N LEU A 36 -8.53 -2.53 1.56
CA LEU A 36 -7.55 -3.53 1.12
C LEU A 36 -8.04 -4.20 -0.17
N PRO A 37 -7.96 -3.53 -1.33
CA PRO A 37 -8.50 -4.06 -2.58
C PRO A 37 -7.82 -5.40 -2.94
N ASN A 38 -8.64 -6.45 -3.11
CA ASN A 38 -8.20 -7.85 -3.28
C ASN A 38 -7.30 -8.38 -2.16
N GLY A 39 -7.33 -7.73 -1.01
CA GLY A 39 -6.41 -7.98 0.09
C GLY A 39 -6.93 -8.94 1.14
N TYR A 40 -6.05 -9.22 2.10
CA TYR A 40 -6.37 -9.93 3.33
C TYR A 40 -6.12 -9.06 4.56
N ASP A 41 -6.90 -9.29 5.62
CA ASP A 41 -6.63 -8.81 6.97
C ASP A 41 -6.75 -9.97 7.95
N ILE A 42 -6.06 -9.87 9.08
CA ILE A 42 -6.13 -10.90 10.13
C ILE A 42 -7.24 -10.52 11.09
N GLU A 43 -8.21 -11.41 11.25
CA GLU A 43 -9.24 -11.27 12.26
C GLU A 43 -8.78 -11.87 13.60
N LYS A 44 -8.16 -13.05 13.55
CA LYS A 44 -7.73 -13.77 14.76
C LYS A 44 -6.56 -14.69 14.47
N VAL A 45 -5.60 -14.72 15.39
CA VAL A 45 -4.49 -15.68 15.42
C VAL A 45 -4.58 -16.50 16.71
N GLN A 46 -4.49 -17.81 16.60
CA GLN A 46 -4.34 -18.74 17.72
C GLN A 46 -3.16 -19.68 17.43
N LYS A 47 -2.84 -20.56 18.37
CA LYS A 47 -1.64 -21.42 18.30
C LYS A 47 -1.61 -22.33 17.06
N ASP A 48 -2.77 -22.78 16.61
CA ASP A 48 -2.95 -23.77 15.55
C ASP A 48 -3.92 -23.29 14.47
N ASN A 49 -4.40 -22.05 14.54
CA ASN A 49 -5.34 -21.53 13.56
C ASN A 49 -5.19 -20.02 13.31
N VAL A 50 -5.54 -19.61 12.09
CA VAL A 50 -5.60 -18.20 11.68
C VAL A 50 -6.90 -17.94 10.95
N SER A 51 -7.58 -16.86 11.31
CA SER A 51 -8.81 -16.38 10.66
C SER A 51 -8.49 -15.15 9.83
N LEU A 52 -8.72 -15.26 8.53
CA LEU A 52 -8.43 -14.24 7.53
C LEU A 52 -9.72 -13.66 6.98
N LYS A 53 -9.83 -12.33 7.03
CA LYS A 53 -10.84 -11.57 6.31
C LYS A 53 -10.32 -11.26 4.91
N SER A 54 -11.08 -11.64 3.89
CA SER A 54 -10.78 -11.36 2.49
C SER A 54 -11.63 -10.21 1.97
N PHE A 55 -11.07 -9.43 1.04
CA PHE A 55 -11.71 -8.25 0.46
C PHE A 55 -11.76 -8.36 -1.06
N ASN A 56 -12.79 -7.80 -1.68
CA ASN A 56 -12.89 -7.73 -3.14
C ASN A 56 -12.08 -6.54 -3.71
N LEU A 57 -12.12 -6.34 -5.04
CA LEU A 57 -11.41 -5.26 -5.73
C LEU A 57 -11.79 -3.85 -5.23
N LEU A 58 -13.01 -3.69 -4.71
CA LEU A 58 -13.50 -2.43 -4.14
C LEU A 58 -13.18 -2.29 -2.64
N GLY A 59 -12.37 -3.19 -2.07
CA GLY A 59 -12.04 -3.18 -0.65
C GLY A 59 -13.23 -3.49 0.26
N ILE A 60 -14.30 -4.10 -0.28
CA ILE A 60 -15.46 -4.55 0.49
C ILE A 60 -15.18 -5.96 0.97
N GLU A 61 -15.45 -6.21 2.25
CA GLU A 61 -15.35 -7.54 2.86
C GLU A 61 -16.16 -8.55 2.06
N LYS A 62 -15.54 -9.70 1.77
CA LYS A 62 -16.14 -10.79 1.00
C LYS A 62 -16.44 -11.99 1.88
N ASN A 63 -15.43 -12.47 2.62
CA ASN A 63 -15.56 -13.68 3.43
C ASN A 63 -14.47 -13.72 4.52
N VAL A 64 -14.77 -14.43 5.61
CA VAL A 64 -13.82 -14.84 6.64
C VAL A 64 -13.53 -16.33 6.46
N LYS A 65 -12.26 -16.69 6.27
CA LYS A 65 -11.81 -18.10 6.21
C LYS A 65 -10.92 -18.38 7.42
N THR A 66 -11.27 -19.40 8.21
CA THR A 66 -10.41 -19.92 9.27
C THR A 66 -9.64 -21.12 8.74
N LEU A 67 -8.32 -21.06 8.87
CA LEU A 67 -7.41 -22.14 8.54
C LEU A 67 -6.91 -22.76 9.83
N SER A 68 -6.84 -24.08 9.88
CA SER A 68 -6.25 -24.82 10.99
C SER A 68 -5.04 -25.59 10.48
N PHE A 69 -3.94 -25.51 11.21
CA PHE A 69 -2.66 -26.16 10.89
C PHE A 69 -2.25 -27.07 12.05
N SER A 70 -1.58 -28.17 11.76
CA SER A 70 -1.17 -29.14 12.79
C SER A 70 0.27 -29.60 12.59
N GLY A 71 0.94 -29.95 13.70
CA GLY A 71 2.29 -30.52 13.65
C GLY A 71 3.29 -29.53 13.05
N ASP A 72 4.00 -29.96 12.01
CA ASP A 72 5.06 -29.21 11.36
C ASP A 72 4.55 -28.06 10.47
N ASP A 73 3.23 -27.89 10.31
CA ASP A 73 2.64 -26.85 9.44
C ASP A 73 2.29 -25.55 10.19
N THR A 74 2.48 -25.50 11.51
CA THR A 74 2.08 -24.30 12.29
C THR A 74 2.85 -23.04 11.93
N TRP A 75 4.03 -23.16 11.30
CA TRP A 75 4.81 -22.00 10.83
C TRP A 75 4.11 -21.22 9.70
N TYR A 76 3.15 -21.83 8.99
CA TYR A 76 2.37 -21.11 7.97
C TYR A 76 1.56 -19.96 8.57
N ILE A 77 1.21 -20.03 9.86
CA ILE A 77 0.51 -18.95 10.57
C ILE A 77 1.38 -17.70 10.62
N ASP A 78 2.67 -17.85 10.93
CA ASP A 78 3.62 -16.74 11.02
C ASP A 78 3.90 -16.14 9.63
N GLU A 79 4.03 -16.99 8.60
CA GLU A 79 4.22 -16.54 7.21
C GLU A 79 2.98 -15.77 6.70
N ILE A 80 1.77 -16.25 7.03
CA ILE A 80 0.52 -15.55 6.71
C ILE A 80 0.48 -14.18 7.41
N ASP A 81 0.78 -14.12 8.70
CA ASP A 81 0.78 -12.86 9.45
C ASP A 81 1.79 -11.85 8.87
N PHE A 82 2.98 -12.34 8.53
CA PHE A 82 4.02 -11.57 7.89
C PHE A 82 3.57 -11.02 6.53
N GLU A 83 3.05 -11.88 5.65
CA GLU A 83 2.63 -11.47 4.31
C GLU A 83 1.41 -10.53 4.37
N VAL A 84 0.45 -10.73 5.27
CA VAL A 84 -0.66 -9.78 5.45
C VAL A 84 -0.14 -8.40 5.88
N LYS A 85 0.76 -8.33 6.87
CA LYS A 85 1.38 -7.06 7.30
C LYS A 85 2.17 -6.39 6.19
N LYS A 86 2.90 -7.18 5.41
CA LYS A 86 3.68 -6.72 4.26
C LYS A 86 2.77 -6.16 3.18
N GLN A 87 1.71 -6.88 2.79
CA GLN A 87 0.70 -6.42 1.86
C GLN A 87 0.10 -5.07 2.29
N LYS A 88 -0.30 -4.91 3.56
CA LYS A 88 -0.84 -3.63 4.09
C LYS A 88 0.19 -2.51 3.99
N THR A 89 1.43 -2.78 4.37
CA THR A 89 2.52 -1.80 4.31
C THR A 89 2.75 -1.32 2.87
N PHE A 90 2.81 -2.25 1.92
CA PHE A 90 3.04 -1.90 0.51
C PHE A 90 1.81 -1.29 -0.16
N LEU A 91 0.59 -1.61 0.25
CA LEU A 91 -0.62 -0.89 -0.16
C LEU A 91 -0.59 0.57 0.31
N TRP A 92 -0.17 0.81 1.55
CA TRP A 92 0.00 2.17 2.06
C TRP A 92 1.04 2.96 1.25
N LEU A 93 2.19 2.35 0.95
CA LEU A 93 3.21 2.96 0.09
C LEU A 93 2.69 3.19 -1.34
N LEU A 94 1.92 2.26 -1.88
CA LEU A 94 1.32 2.37 -3.21
C LEU A 94 0.37 3.57 -3.29
N PHE A 95 -0.58 3.69 -2.35
CA PHE A 95 -1.52 4.80 -2.31
C PHE A 95 -0.81 6.15 -2.08
N SER A 96 0.20 6.16 -1.21
CA SER A 96 1.01 7.36 -0.98
C SER A 96 1.75 7.78 -2.26
N SER A 97 2.38 6.83 -2.96
CA SER A 97 3.11 7.07 -4.20
C SER A 97 2.19 7.57 -5.32
N ILE A 98 1.04 6.94 -5.52
CA ILE A 98 0.05 7.34 -6.53
C ILE A 98 -0.46 8.75 -6.26
N THR A 99 -0.88 9.04 -5.02
CA THR A 99 -1.45 10.35 -4.68
C THR A 99 -0.42 11.47 -4.80
N ILE A 100 0.81 11.27 -4.33
CA ILE A 100 1.91 12.24 -4.48
C ILE A 100 2.25 12.45 -5.96
N SER A 101 2.34 11.37 -6.74
CA SER A 101 2.65 11.45 -8.17
C SER A 101 1.55 12.20 -8.93
N THR A 102 0.27 11.95 -8.62
CA THR A 102 -0.86 12.67 -9.20
C THR A 102 -0.86 14.14 -8.81
N PHE A 103 -0.55 14.47 -7.55
CA PHE A 103 -0.40 15.85 -7.11
C PHE A 103 0.71 16.58 -7.91
N LEU A 104 1.88 15.94 -8.04
CA LEU A 104 3.00 16.49 -8.81
C LEU A 104 2.65 16.66 -10.28
N LEU A 105 1.95 15.70 -10.88
CA LEU A 105 1.50 15.76 -12.27
C LEU A 105 0.60 16.98 -12.48
N ILE A 106 -0.42 17.16 -11.63
CA ILE A 106 -1.33 18.32 -11.69
C ILE A 106 -0.54 19.63 -11.52
N TYR A 107 0.37 19.68 -10.55
CA TYR A 107 1.20 20.86 -10.31
C TYR A 107 2.06 21.21 -11.53
N LYS A 108 2.71 20.22 -12.16
CA LYS A 108 3.57 20.42 -13.33
C LYS A 108 2.80 20.82 -14.58
N LEU A 109 1.65 20.20 -14.83
CA LEU A 109 0.75 20.57 -15.92
C LEU A 109 0.27 22.02 -15.78
N ARG A 110 -0.13 22.44 -14.56
CA ARG A 110 -0.53 23.83 -14.29
C ARG A 110 0.60 24.83 -14.50
N ASN A 111 1.85 24.40 -14.33
CA ASN A 111 3.04 25.22 -14.58
C ASN A 111 3.54 25.16 -16.03
N GLY A 112 2.75 24.60 -16.96
CA GLY A 112 3.01 24.65 -18.39
C GLY A 112 3.92 23.55 -18.94
N LEU A 113 4.21 22.49 -18.16
CA LEU A 113 4.91 21.34 -18.72
C LEU A 113 3.99 20.54 -19.66
N THR A 114 4.56 20.02 -20.74
CA THR A 114 3.87 19.07 -21.63
C THR A 114 3.55 17.77 -20.88
N LEU A 115 2.45 17.12 -21.24
CA LEU A 115 1.91 15.96 -20.52
C LEU A 115 2.93 14.83 -20.33
N TRP A 116 3.64 14.45 -21.39
CA TRP A 116 4.67 13.41 -21.31
C TRP A 116 5.81 13.78 -20.36
N LYS A 117 6.33 15.01 -20.46
CA LYS A 117 7.39 15.50 -19.58
C LYS A 117 6.92 15.53 -18.12
N ALA A 118 5.69 15.99 -17.88
CA ALA A 118 5.10 16.02 -16.56
C ALA A 118 4.95 14.61 -15.95
N ILE A 119 4.55 13.60 -16.75
CA ILE A 119 4.47 12.20 -16.29
C ILE A 119 5.85 11.68 -15.87
N PHE A 120 6.86 11.80 -16.73
CA PHE A 120 8.21 11.32 -16.44
C PHE A 120 8.79 11.99 -15.20
N GLU A 121 8.63 13.30 -15.07
CA GLU A 121 9.20 14.01 -13.92
C GLU A 121 8.34 13.92 -12.64
N SER A 122 7.12 13.35 -12.68
CA SER A 122 6.29 13.16 -11.48
C SER A 122 6.56 11.84 -10.77
N ASN A 123 7.57 11.08 -11.23
CA ASN A 123 7.95 9.78 -10.67
C ASN A 123 6.79 8.79 -10.61
N PHE A 124 5.88 8.83 -11.61
CA PHE A 124 4.71 7.96 -11.64
C PHE A 124 5.07 6.47 -11.58
N PHE A 125 6.24 6.10 -12.10
CA PHE A 125 6.78 4.74 -12.06
C PHE A 125 7.22 4.28 -10.66
N ALA A 126 7.35 5.18 -9.68
CA ALA A 126 7.68 4.81 -8.30
C ALA A 126 6.60 3.91 -7.67
N ALA A 127 5.36 3.97 -8.17
CA ALA A 127 4.26 3.11 -7.75
C ALA A 127 4.43 1.64 -8.19
N LEU A 128 5.31 1.34 -9.15
CA LEU A 128 5.51 -0.03 -9.64
C LEU A 128 6.13 -0.94 -8.58
N ILE A 129 7.11 -0.44 -7.81
CA ILE A 129 7.78 -1.23 -6.75
C ILE A 129 6.82 -1.70 -5.65
N PRO A 130 5.99 -0.83 -5.04
CA PRO A 130 5.03 -1.28 -4.06
C PRO A 130 3.95 -2.16 -4.69
N LEU A 131 3.53 -1.88 -5.93
CA LEU A 131 2.54 -2.69 -6.63
C LEU A 131 3.01 -4.15 -6.81
N THR A 132 4.22 -4.36 -7.31
CA THR A 132 4.76 -5.72 -7.49
C THR A 132 4.87 -6.45 -6.16
N THR A 133 5.27 -5.75 -5.10
CA THR A 133 5.40 -6.36 -3.77
C THR A 133 4.04 -6.75 -3.19
N VAL A 134 2.99 -5.94 -3.39
CA VAL A 134 1.61 -6.31 -3.04
C VAL A 134 1.19 -7.57 -3.79
N ILE A 135 1.41 -7.62 -5.11
CA ILE A 135 1.04 -8.79 -5.93
C ILE A 135 1.74 -10.06 -5.45
N PHE A 136 3.05 -10.00 -5.18
CA PHE A 136 3.80 -11.16 -4.68
C PHE A 136 3.30 -11.61 -3.31
N SER A 137 3.00 -10.66 -2.43
CA SER A 137 2.47 -10.96 -1.09
C SER A 137 1.11 -11.65 -1.15
N LEU A 138 0.20 -11.13 -1.99
CA LEU A 138 -1.09 -11.75 -2.26
C LEU A 138 -0.97 -13.16 -2.84
N HIS A 139 -0.05 -13.35 -3.78
CA HIS A 139 0.19 -14.65 -4.39
C HIS A 139 0.70 -15.67 -3.37
N ARG A 140 1.60 -15.26 -2.45
CA ARG A 140 2.08 -16.12 -1.36
C ARG A 140 0.96 -16.52 -0.41
N ILE A 141 0.12 -15.57 0.01
CA ILE A 141 -1.04 -15.88 0.86
C ILE A 141 -1.95 -16.89 0.15
N GLN A 142 -2.28 -16.64 -1.12
CA GLN A 142 -3.15 -17.54 -1.90
C GLN A 142 -2.56 -18.96 -2.01
N MET A 143 -1.26 -19.07 -2.26
CA MET A 143 -0.60 -20.38 -2.32
C MET A 143 -0.74 -21.17 -1.02
N ILE A 144 -0.60 -20.52 0.14
CA ILE A 144 -0.80 -21.15 1.45
C ILE A 144 -2.29 -21.51 1.65
N LEU A 145 -3.21 -20.68 1.19
CA LEU A 145 -4.65 -20.94 1.24
C LEU A 145 -5.08 -22.16 0.43
N ASP A 146 -4.41 -22.41 -0.69
CA ASP A 146 -4.68 -23.53 -1.59
C ASP A 146 -4.03 -24.83 -1.10
N LEU A 147 -2.94 -24.76 -0.34
CA LEU A 147 -2.31 -25.91 0.32
C LEU A 147 -3.11 -26.40 1.55
N SER A 148 -3.93 -25.54 2.14
CA SER A 148 -4.70 -25.81 3.35
C SER A 148 -6.18 -26.13 3.10
N SER A 149 -6.62 -26.16 1.84
CA SER A 149 -7.96 -26.58 1.39
C SER A 149 -7.98 -28.03 0.94
#